data_AF-A0A3D8J2E7-F1
#
_entry.id   AF-A0A3D8J2E7-F1
#
_cell.length_a   1.000
_cell.length_b   1.000
_cell.length_c   1.000
_cell.angle_alpha   90.00
_cell.angle_beta   90.00
_cell.angle_gamma   90.00
#
_symmetry.space_group_name_H-M   'P 1'
#
loop_
_entity.id
_entity.type
_entity.pdbx_description
1 polymer ?
#
loop_
_entity_poly.entity_id
_entity_poly.type
_entity_poly.pdbx_seq_one_letter_code
_entity_poly.pdbx_strand_id
1 'polypeptide(L)'
;MNSANIVKQNKIFHFFACFLLVFCLTVQISLTQNPDSATNIPRTTQAETKNNRATHNEYSNQEKLNRIDAQLKYNDSIWLKRYDNFRNYHHISNEISILEKTNLESTLNSQESHRLETLKKQQSLLEQYRSKPFGELLDKPLLNEPPIINNPFGIFGALSFIKHISSVRDNMQKNKYDLDQLITTLEKKSEILQAILKDNHLAISQKNHYKNSLEDVQNEILELQSARNIFETTMDVFGKDSDEIIANLEMHIKNQILKLGYIGIGILISIVIAFALKMLVKRYIHHHERAYTTSKVINFFNITVIFLILLFAYIDNATYAVAMVGFASAGLAIAMKDMFMSTLGWLVIVVGGSVHVGDRIRIKKENEVFIGDVLDISMLRITIYDDITLTSYRDNHRAGRLIFIPNNYIFTHLIANYTHGDLSNIWDSVEVCVTFDSNITKAKNIALEVATTHAKLYTEQTRMQMQRMRDRFSFVHSVNVNPRVFNFIKENGMEISVWFQNYAYGTLHLKSLIAQEIIEKYLQDENIHIAYPITRIVYQSQDGLSKQPSDLLNSQYHTT
;
A
#
# COMPACT_ATOMS: atom_id res chain seq x y z
N MET A 1 17.27 -13.30 -36.00
CA MET A 1 17.93 -12.15 -35.29
C MET A 1 18.57 -12.67 -34.00
N ASN A 2 19.74 -12.13 -33.60
CA ASN A 2 20.66 -12.79 -32.66
C ASN A 2 20.09 -13.12 -31.26
N SER A 3 20.20 -14.40 -30.88
CA SER A 3 19.98 -14.94 -29.53
C SER A 3 20.80 -14.22 -28.44
N ALA A 4 21.97 -13.68 -28.80
CA ALA A 4 22.83 -12.89 -27.90
C ALA A 4 22.16 -11.65 -27.28
N ASN A 5 21.12 -11.09 -27.90
CA ASN A 5 20.40 -9.92 -27.35
C ASN A 5 19.41 -10.30 -26.24
N ILE A 6 18.76 -11.46 -26.33
CA ILE A 6 17.80 -11.94 -25.32
C ILE A 6 18.55 -12.30 -24.03
N VAL A 7 19.73 -12.92 -24.14
CA VAL A 7 20.60 -13.21 -23.00
C VAL A 7 21.06 -11.95 -22.26
N LYS A 8 21.28 -10.83 -22.96
CA LYS A 8 21.61 -9.54 -22.31
C LYS A 8 20.41 -8.94 -21.58
N GLN A 9 19.19 -9.08 -22.10
CA GLN A 9 17.99 -8.53 -21.47
C GLN A 9 17.62 -9.31 -20.19
N ASN A 10 17.71 -10.65 -20.21
CA ASN A 10 17.50 -11.48 -19.01
C ASN A 10 18.56 -11.23 -17.92
N LYS A 11 19.82 -10.96 -18.28
CA LYS A 11 20.87 -10.61 -17.30
C LYS A 11 20.58 -9.30 -16.57
N ILE A 12 19.99 -8.32 -17.23
CA ILE A 12 19.56 -7.07 -16.57
C ILE A 12 18.41 -7.35 -15.59
N PHE A 13 17.41 -8.16 -15.99
CA PHE A 13 16.30 -8.50 -15.11
C PHE A 13 16.73 -9.33 -13.89
N HIS A 14 17.65 -10.29 -14.07
CA HIS A 14 18.25 -11.04 -12.95
C HIS A 14 19.11 -10.17 -12.03
N PHE A 15 19.80 -9.15 -12.58
CA PHE A 15 20.53 -8.18 -11.77
C PHE A 15 19.59 -7.33 -10.90
N PHE A 16 18.46 -6.88 -11.43
CA PHE A 16 17.41 -6.20 -10.65
C PHE A 16 16.76 -7.12 -9.59
N ALA A 17 16.51 -8.39 -9.91
CA ALA A 17 15.98 -9.36 -8.94
C ALA A 17 16.97 -9.65 -7.79
N CYS A 18 18.26 -9.81 -8.10
CA CYS A 18 19.31 -9.93 -7.07
C CYS A 18 19.43 -8.66 -6.22
N PHE A 19 19.25 -7.47 -6.82
CA PHE A 19 19.31 -6.21 -6.09
C PHE A 19 18.18 -6.06 -5.06
N LEU A 20 16.96 -6.52 -5.38
CA LEU A 20 15.85 -6.58 -4.43
C LEU A 20 16.19 -7.49 -3.22
N LEU A 21 16.90 -8.59 -3.48
CA LEU A 21 17.33 -9.56 -2.46
C LEU A 21 18.47 -9.01 -1.58
N VAL A 22 19.40 -8.24 -2.16
CA VAL A 22 20.45 -7.54 -1.40
C VAL A 22 19.88 -6.43 -0.52
N PHE A 23 18.85 -5.72 -0.99
CA PHE A 23 18.15 -4.71 -0.18
C PHE A 23 17.49 -5.30 1.08
N CYS A 24 16.96 -6.53 0.99
CA CYS A 24 16.48 -7.27 2.16
C CYS A 24 17.58 -7.65 3.16
N LEU A 25 18.83 -7.89 2.72
CA LEU A 25 19.94 -8.20 3.64
C LEU A 25 20.49 -6.96 4.37
N THR A 26 20.44 -5.78 3.76
CA THR A 26 21.03 -4.55 4.34
C THR A 26 20.26 -3.95 5.52
N VAL A 27 19.10 -4.50 5.89
CA VAL A 27 18.26 -3.99 7.00
C VAL A 27 18.65 -4.59 8.37
N GLN A 28 19.56 -5.57 8.43
CA GLN A 28 19.83 -6.34 9.66
C GLN A 28 21.01 -5.87 10.55
N ILE A 29 21.67 -4.74 10.26
CA ILE A 29 22.82 -4.25 11.05
C ILE A 29 22.61 -2.79 11.48
N SER A 30 21.92 -2.59 12.61
CA SER A 30 21.94 -1.34 13.40
C SER A 30 21.36 -1.53 14.82
N LEU A 31 21.78 -2.59 15.52
CA LEU A 31 21.54 -2.76 16.96
C LEU A 31 22.77 -3.35 17.63
N THR A 32 23.58 -2.51 18.28
CA THR A 32 24.27 -2.74 19.58
C THR A 32 25.38 -1.70 19.79
N GLN A 33 25.18 -0.81 20.77
CA GLN A 33 26.04 -0.62 21.96
C GLN A 33 25.74 0.73 22.63
N ASN A 34 25.81 0.73 23.96
CA ASN A 34 25.57 1.84 24.88
C ASN A 34 26.75 1.86 25.90
N PRO A 35 26.78 2.74 26.91
CA PRO A 35 27.65 3.91 26.96
C PRO A 35 28.77 3.79 28.03
N ASP A 36 29.60 4.84 28.16
CA ASP A 36 30.28 5.33 29.38
C ASP A 36 31.42 6.30 28.96
N SER A 37 31.91 7.27 29.75
CA SER A 37 31.44 7.93 30.99
C SER A 37 32.30 9.22 31.23
N ALA A 38 32.17 9.84 32.40
CA ALA A 38 33.08 10.85 33.00
C ALA A 38 33.00 12.34 32.58
N THR A 39 32.20 13.09 33.34
CA THR A 39 32.55 14.34 34.08
C THR A 39 33.70 15.26 33.62
N ASN A 40 33.44 16.58 33.60
CA ASN A 40 34.32 17.55 34.29
C ASN A 40 33.63 18.90 34.58
N ILE A 41 33.99 19.48 35.74
CA ILE A 41 33.58 20.82 36.22
C ILE A 41 34.73 21.81 35.90
N PRO A 42 34.48 23.10 35.62
CA PRO A 42 35.09 24.10 36.51
C PRO A 42 34.27 25.40 36.77
N ARG A 43 34.14 25.70 38.08
CA ARG A 43 34.37 27.00 38.77
C ARG A 43 33.87 28.34 38.19
N THR A 44 32.91 28.91 38.92
CA THR A 44 32.94 30.25 39.56
C THR A 44 34.05 31.27 39.24
N THR A 45 33.65 32.45 38.72
CA THR A 45 34.10 33.85 38.99
C THR A 45 33.25 34.80 38.13
N GLN A 46 32.89 36.07 38.43
CA GLN A 46 32.96 37.00 39.59
C GLN A 46 31.54 37.63 39.77
N ALA A 47 31.10 38.37 40.80
CA ALA A 47 31.64 39.45 41.66
C ALA A 47 31.79 40.85 41.00
N GLU A 48 30.69 41.59 40.87
CA GLU A 48 30.69 43.07 40.73
C GLU A 48 29.78 43.74 41.79
N THR A 49 30.38 44.28 42.83
CA THR A 49 29.69 45.06 43.87
C THR A 49 29.67 46.54 43.47
N LYS A 50 28.54 47.04 42.92
CA LYS A 50 28.39 48.48 42.65
C LYS A 50 28.00 49.24 43.91
N ASN A 51 29.00 49.86 44.50
CA ASN A 51 28.94 50.72 45.68
C ASN A 51 28.21 52.04 45.33
N ASN A 52 26.98 52.22 45.82
CA ASN A 52 26.28 53.51 45.79
C ASN A 52 26.06 54.01 47.22
N ARG A 53 26.84 55.01 47.63
CA ARG A 53 26.63 55.77 48.86
C ARG A 53 25.39 56.65 48.71
N ALA A 54 24.27 56.22 49.28
CA ALA A 54 23.11 57.08 49.52
C ALA A 54 23.17 57.64 50.96
N THR A 55 23.03 58.96 51.06
CA THR A 55 23.07 59.73 52.32
C THR A 55 22.05 59.24 53.33
N HIS A 56 22.50 58.83 54.53
CA HIS A 56 21.62 58.56 55.67
C HIS A 56 21.08 59.88 56.22
N ASN A 57 19.80 60.18 55.92
CA ASN A 57 18.96 60.88 56.87
C ASN A 57 18.40 59.82 57.83
N GLU A 58 18.74 59.92 59.12
CA GLU A 58 18.16 59.06 60.14
C GLU A 58 16.70 59.44 60.39
N TYR A 59 15.80 58.87 59.59
CA TYR A 59 14.37 58.92 59.83
C TYR A 59 14.04 58.35 61.21
N SER A 60 13.10 58.98 61.92
CA SER A 60 12.55 58.42 63.16
C SER A 60 11.95 57.04 62.87
N ASN A 61 12.01 56.13 63.84
CA ASN A 61 11.45 54.77 63.66
C ASN A 61 9.94 54.82 63.35
N GLN A 62 9.22 55.85 63.81
CA GLN A 62 7.82 56.11 63.43
C GLN A 62 7.66 56.51 61.96
N GLU A 63 8.59 57.29 61.39
CA GLU A 63 8.57 57.64 59.96
C GLU A 63 8.92 56.43 59.08
N LYS A 64 9.85 55.58 59.54
CA LYS A 64 10.17 54.31 58.87
C LYS A 64 8.96 53.37 58.86
N LEU A 65 8.25 53.25 59.98
CA LEU A 65 7.02 52.47 60.09
C LEU A 65 5.94 52.98 59.11
N ASN A 66 5.64 54.28 59.14
CA ASN A 66 4.66 54.90 58.24
C ASN A 66 4.99 54.69 56.75
N ARG A 67 6.28 54.65 56.38
CA ARG A 67 6.72 54.36 55.01
C ARG A 67 6.51 52.91 54.61
N ILE A 68 6.78 51.96 55.50
CA ILE A 68 6.51 50.54 55.23
C ILE A 68 5.00 50.28 55.18
N ASP A 69 4.21 50.89 56.05
CA ASP A 69 2.75 50.78 56.01
C ASP A 69 2.16 51.39 54.73
N ALA A 70 2.70 52.53 54.26
CA ALA A 70 2.37 53.05 52.94
C ALA A 70 2.77 52.06 51.82
N GLN A 71 4.00 51.51 51.86
CA GLN A 71 4.47 50.56 50.87
C GLN A 71 3.59 49.30 50.80
N LEU A 72 3.24 48.71 51.94
CA LEU A 72 2.36 47.53 52.01
C LEU A 72 0.94 47.85 51.54
N LYS A 73 0.42 49.05 51.81
CA LYS A 73 -0.91 49.50 51.38
C LYS A 73 -1.00 49.84 49.89
N TYR A 74 0.10 50.28 49.27
CA TYR A 74 0.17 50.54 47.83
C TYR A 74 0.63 49.32 47.01
N ASN A 75 1.23 48.30 47.63
CA ASN A 75 1.65 47.07 46.97
C ASN A 75 0.44 46.14 46.77
N ASP A 76 0.11 45.82 45.52
CA ASP A 76 -1.07 45.01 45.17
C ASP A 76 -0.86 43.49 45.38
N SER A 77 -0.28 43.12 46.53
CA SER A 77 0.11 41.73 46.81
C SER A 77 -1.10 40.82 46.99
N ILE A 78 -1.21 39.81 46.13
CA ILE A 78 -2.26 38.78 46.18
C ILE A 78 -2.15 37.97 47.48
N TRP A 79 -0.93 37.70 47.94
CA TRP A 79 -0.65 37.01 49.21
C TRP A 79 -1.20 37.80 50.40
N LEU A 80 -0.94 39.12 50.46
CA LEU A 80 -1.43 40.01 51.51
C LEU A 80 -2.96 40.07 51.51
N LYS A 81 -3.59 40.24 50.34
CA LYS A 81 -5.05 40.26 50.21
C LYS A 81 -5.72 38.96 50.66
N ARG A 82 -5.13 37.79 50.35
CA ARG A 82 -5.65 36.49 50.81
C ARG A 82 -5.48 36.32 52.33
N TYR A 83 -4.36 36.76 52.90
CA TYR A 83 -4.16 36.80 54.35
C TYR A 83 -5.14 37.75 55.07
N ASP A 84 -5.37 38.94 54.52
CA ASP A 84 -6.37 39.90 55.05
C ASP A 84 -7.77 39.29 55.07
N ASN A 85 -8.17 38.58 54.01
CA ASN A 85 -9.46 37.89 53.96
C ASN A 85 -9.56 36.78 55.02
N PHE A 86 -8.49 36.02 55.25
CA PHE A 86 -8.41 35.02 56.32
C PHE A 86 -8.55 35.66 57.72
N ARG A 87 -7.79 36.72 57.99
CA ARG A 87 -7.87 37.46 59.26
C ARG A 87 -9.27 38.05 59.47
N ASN A 88 -9.86 38.65 58.43
CA ASN A 88 -11.21 39.19 58.47
C ASN A 88 -12.26 38.11 58.75
N TYR A 89 -12.13 36.91 58.17
CA TYR A 89 -13.00 35.77 58.46
C TYR A 89 -12.97 35.41 59.96
N HIS A 90 -11.78 35.25 60.54
CA HIS A 90 -11.64 34.92 61.97
C HIS A 90 -12.12 36.05 62.89
N HIS A 91 -11.87 37.32 62.53
CA HIS A 91 -12.39 38.47 63.26
C HIS A 91 -13.93 38.51 63.26
N ILE A 92 -14.56 38.33 62.08
CA ILE A 92 -16.02 38.26 61.93
C ILE A 92 -16.58 37.06 62.70
N SER A 93 -15.94 35.89 62.62
CA SER A 93 -16.34 34.68 63.36
C SER A 93 -16.29 34.90 64.88
N ASN A 94 -15.29 35.64 65.37
CA ASN A 94 -15.19 36.00 66.79
C ASN A 94 -16.27 37.00 67.20
N GLU A 95 -16.55 38.04 66.40
CA GLU A 95 -17.67 38.96 66.66
C GLU A 95 -19.03 38.25 66.68
N ILE A 96 -19.27 37.33 65.74
CA ILE A 96 -20.48 36.49 65.71
C ILE A 96 -20.56 35.64 66.98
N SER A 97 -19.47 34.96 67.36
CA SER A 97 -19.45 34.12 68.58
C SER A 97 -19.76 34.92 69.85
N ILE A 98 -19.28 36.16 69.93
CA ILE A 98 -19.57 37.07 71.05
C ILE A 98 -21.05 37.47 71.03
N LEU A 99 -21.59 37.91 69.89
CA LEU A 99 -22.99 38.33 69.77
C LEU A 99 -23.98 37.17 69.98
N GLU A 100 -23.66 35.96 69.52
CA GLU A 100 -24.47 34.75 69.78
C GLU A 100 -24.45 34.37 71.26
N LYS A 101 -23.30 34.49 71.92
CA LYS A 101 -23.20 34.32 73.38
C LYS A 101 -24.03 35.37 74.12
N THR A 102 -23.95 36.64 73.72
CA THR A 102 -24.80 37.70 74.28
C THR A 102 -26.29 37.39 74.07
N ASN A 103 -26.70 36.89 72.90
CA ASN A 103 -28.09 36.49 72.63
C ASN A 103 -28.62 35.35 73.54
N LEU A 104 -27.72 34.46 73.99
CA LEU A 104 -28.04 33.39 74.93
C LEU A 104 -28.16 33.90 76.38
N GLU A 105 -27.49 35.01 76.71
CA GLU A 105 -27.48 35.62 78.04
C GLU A 105 -28.54 36.74 78.19
N SER A 106 -28.90 37.42 77.11
CA SER A 106 -29.93 38.46 77.03
C SER A 106 -30.49 38.61 75.61
N THR A 107 -31.78 38.89 75.46
CA THR A 107 -32.42 39.04 74.13
C THR A 107 -31.77 40.20 73.36
N LEU A 108 -31.15 39.92 72.20
CA LEU A 108 -30.53 40.96 71.37
C LEU A 108 -31.51 42.05 70.96
N ASN A 109 -31.04 43.29 70.89
CA ASN A 109 -31.84 44.37 70.32
C ASN A 109 -31.90 44.27 68.77
N SER A 110 -32.78 45.06 68.15
CA SER A 110 -32.99 45.04 66.70
C SER A 110 -31.72 45.37 65.90
N GLN A 111 -30.91 46.32 66.39
CA GLN A 111 -29.66 46.73 65.73
C GLN A 111 -28.58 45.64 65.81
N GLU A 112 -28.46 44.96 66.95
CA GLU A 112 -27.55 43.81 67.12
C GLU A 112 -27.99 42.61 66.30
N SER A 113 -29.30 42.38 66.19
CA SER A 113 -29.87 41.31 65.36
C SER A 113 -29.54 41.52 63.88
N HIS A 114 -29.73 42.74 63.35
CA HIS A 114 -29.33 43.07 61.98
C HIS A 114 -27.81 43.10 61.78
N ARG A 115 -27.02 43.49 62.81
CA ARG A 115 -25.54 43.38 62.76
C ARG A 115 -25.11 41.91 62.69
N LEU A 116 -25.71 41.03 63.49
CA LEU A 116 -25.42 39.59 63.48
C LEU A 116 -25.76 38.96 62.13
N GLU A 117 -26.91 39.31 61.54
CA GLU A 117 -27.30 38.89 60.19
C GLU A 117 -26.29 39.39 59.12
N THR A 118 -25.87 40.65 59.21
CA THR A 118 -24.87 41.25 58.31
C THR A 118 -23.52 40.56 58.42
N LEU A 119 -23.04 40.31 59.64
CA LEU A 119 -21.78 39.62 59.91
C LEU A 119 -21.82 38.18 59.39
N LYS A 120 -22.91 37.43 59.63
CA LYS A 120 -23.10 36.07 59.08
C LYS A 120 -23.06 36.06 57.55
N LYS A 121 -23.62 37.08 56.90
CA LYS A 121 -23.54 37.26 55.44
C LYS A 121 -22.14 37.62 54.95
N GLN A 122 -21.36 38.37 55.73
CA GLN A 122 -19.95 38.65 55.41
C GLN A 122 -19.07 37.41 55.63
N GLN A 123 -19.33 36.62 56.67
CA GLN A 123 -18.65 35.36 56.95
C GLN A 123 -18.82 34.36 55.80
N SER A 124 -20.05 34.19 55.30
CA SER A 124 -20.32 33.23 54.21
C SER A 124 -19.64 33.59 52.88
N LEU A 125 -19.40 34.88 52.61
CA LEU A 125 -18.59 35.33 51.46
C LEU A 125 -17.10 34.99 51.61
N LEU A 126 -16.62 34.78 52.83
CA LEU A 126 -15.22 34.50 53.15
C LEU A 126 -14.99 33.04 53.60
N GLU A 127 -16.00 32.17 53.58
CA GLU A 127 -15.94 30.79 54.08
C GLU A 127 -14.81 29.94 53.45
N GLN A 128 -14.43 30.24 52.19
CA GLN A 128 -13.29 29.60 51.52
C GLN A 128 -11.94 29.76 52.26
N TYR A 129 -11.78 30.81 53.08
CA TYR A 129 -10.55 31.08 53.81
C TYR A 129 -10.48 30.35 55.16
N ARG A 130 -11.61 29.83 55.69
CA ARG A 130 -11.77 29.25 57.04
C ARG A 130 -10.66 28.33 57.54
N SER A 131 -10.04 27.56 56.64
CA SER A 131 -8.98 26.59 56.98
C SER A 131 -7.78 26.61 56.02
N LYS A 132 -7.81 27.46 54.99
CA LYS A 132 -6.78 27.57 53.96
C LYS A 132 -6.56 29.05 53.61
N PRO A 133 -5.72 29.80 54.35
CA PRO A 133 -5.50 31.22 54.11
C PRO A 133 -5.10 31.56 52.67
N PHE A 134 -4.34 30.68 52.00
CA PHE A 134 -3.81 30.93 50.65
C PHE A 134 -4.47 30.08 49.55
N GLY A 135 -5.08 28.94 49.91
CA GLY A 135 -5.85 28.07 49.00
C GLY A 135 -5.09 27.70 47.72
N GLU A 136 -5.75 27.93 46.58
CA GLU A 136 -5.26 27.67 45.21
C GLU A 136 -3.85 28.17 44.90
N LEU A 137 -3.32 29.17 45.61
CA LEU A 137 -1.95 29.64 45.42
C LEU A 137 -0.90 28.60 45.84
N LEU A 138 -1.28 27.63 46.69
CA LEU A 138 -0.41 26.56 47.20
C LEU A 138 -0.64 25.21 46.49
N ASP A 139 -1.74 25.09 45.75
CA ASP A 139 -2.12 23.85 45.08
C ASP A 139 -1.26 23.61 43.83
N LYS A 140 -0.94 22.33 43.54
CA LYS A 140 -0.15 21.94 42.37
C LYS A 140 -0.92 22.26 41.07
N PRO A 141 -0.33 22.95 40.08
CA PRO A 141 -0.97 23.16 38.78
C PRO A 141 -1.32 21.83 38.09
N LEU A 142 -2.55 21.74 37.56
CA LEU A 142 -2.97 20.61 36.75
C LEU A 142 -2.31 20.68 35.38
N LEU A 143 -1.58 19.62 35.01
CA LEU A 143 -1.06 19.42 33.65
C LEU A 143 -2.06 18.59 32.84
N ASN A 144 -2.29 19.00 31.59
CA ASN A 144 -3.03 18.19 30.62
C ASN A 144 -2.23 16.92 30.28
N GLU A 145 -2.90 15.90 29.73
CA GLU A 145 -2.22 14.68 29.27
C GLU A 145 -1.13 15.00 28.23
N PRO A 146 0.05 14.35 28.31
CA PRO A 146 1.15 14.62 27.40
C PRO A 146 0.85 14.12 25.97
N PRO A 147 1.26 14.85 24.92
CA PRO A 147 0.95 14.50 23.54
C PRO A 147 1.73 13.25 23.05
N ILE A 148 1.03 12.33 22.38
CA ILE A 148 1.60 11.10 21.83
C ILE A 148 2.34 11.38 20.51
N ILE A 149 3.65 11.09 20.45
CA ILE A 149 4.51 11.40 19.29
C ILE A 149 4.66 10.20 18.34
N ASN A 150 3.57 9.83 17.66
CA ASN A 150 3.58 8.81 16.59
C ASN A 150 3.95 9.36 15.21
N ASN A 151 3.95 10.69 15.05
CA ASN A 151 4.15 11.36 13.77
C ASN A 151 5.14 12.53 13.89
N PRO A 152 5.84 12.93 12.82
CA PRO A 152 6.83 14.01 12.87
C PRO A 152 6.21 15.38 13.18
N PHE A 153 4.92 15.59 12.90
CA PHE A 153 4.21 16.82 13.29
C PHE A 153 3.90 16.87 14.81
N GLY A 154 3.86 15.72 15.49
CA GLY A 154 3.68 15.59 16.93
C GLY A 154 4.82 16.22 17.74
N ILE A 155 6.00 16.37 17.12
CA ILE A 155 7.14 17.12 17.69
C ILE A 155 6.73 18.56 18.02
N PHE A 156 5.94 19.22 17.16
CA PHE A 156 5.46 20.58 17.44
C PHE A 156 4.51 20.63 18.65
N GLY A 157 3.65 19.62 18.81
CA GLY A 157 2.78 19.48 19.98
C GLY A 157 3.58 19.29 21.26
N ALA A 158 4.57 18.39 21.24
CA ALA A 158 5.46 18.13 22.38
C ALA A 158 6.29 19.36 22.77
N LEU A 159 6.89 20.07 21.80
CA LEU A 159 7.63 21.31 22.06
C LEU A 159 6.73 22.42 22.64
N SER A 160 5.49 22.53 22.16
CA SER A 160 4.50 23.46 22.72
C SER A 160 4.14 23.11 24.17
N PHE A 161 4.00 21.82 24.48
CA PHE A 161 3.71 21.32 25.82
C PHE A 161 4.88 21.54 26.79
N ILE A 162 6.12 21.28 26.37
CA ILE A 162 7.34 21.59 27.14
C ILE A 162 7.41 23.11 27.43
N LYS A 163 7.10 23.95 26.44
CA LYS A 163 7.05 25.41 26.62
C LYS A 163 5.94 25.85 27.59
N HIS A 164 4.79 25.18 27.59
CA HIS A 164 3.72 25.42 28.55
C HIS A 164 4.17 25.09 29.99
N ILE A 165 4.80 23.93 30.20
CA ILE A 165 5.38 23.54 31.50
C ILE A 165 6.40 24.58 31.98
N SER A 166 7.33 25.02 31.11
CA SER A 166 8.30 26.08 31.45
C SER A 166 7.59 27.36 31.90
N SER A 167 6.58 27.83 31.14
CA SER A 167 5.81 29.04 31.48
C SER A 167 5.09 28.92 32.84
N VAL A 168 4.55 27.74 33.17
CA VAL A 168 3.95 27.49 34.50
C VAL A 168 5.01 27.55 35.60
N ARG A 169 6.17 26.92 35.39
CA ARG A 169 7.31 26.94 36.32
C ARG A 169 7.84 28.36 36.56
N ASP A 170 7.98 29.15 35.50
CA ASP A 170 8.41 30.56 35.56
C ASP A 170 7.42 31.42 36.37
N ASN A 171 6.11 31.21 36.17
CA ASN A 171 5.07 31.88 36.95
C ASN A 171 5.09 31.47 38.44
N MET A 172 5.30 30.18 38.75
CA MET A 172 5.46 29.74 40.15
C MET A 172 6.70 30.37 40.79
N GLN A 173 7.83 30.42 40.10
CA GLN A 173 9.06 31.03 40.60
C GLN A 173 8.89 32.53 40.85
N LYS A 174 8.14 33.24 39.99
CA LYS A 174 7.76 34.64 40.23
C LYS A 174 6.88 34.78 41.47
N ASN A 175 5.84 33.94 41.62
CA ASN A 175 4.96 33.98 42.78
C ASN A 175 5.72 33.74 44.10
N LYS A 176 6.74 32.86 44.09
CA LYS A 176 7.65 32.64 45.23
C LYS A 176 8.49 33.88 45.52
N TYR A 177 9.06 34.50 44.50
CA TYR A 177 9.83 35.73 44.65
C TYR A 177 8.98 36.86 45.27
N ASP A 178 7.75 37.04 44.79
CA ASP A 178 6.82 38.06 45.31
C ASP A 178 6.43 37.78 46.78
N LEU A 179 6.30 36.51 47.18
CA LEU A 179 6.10 36.08 48.56
C LEU A 179 7.33 36.35 49.45
N ASP A 180 8.53 35.99 48.99
CA ASP A 180 9.80 36.21 49.70
C ASP A 180 10.06 37.72 49.93
N GLN A 181 9.73 38.57 48.95
CA GLN A 181 9.80 40.03 49.11
C GLN A 181 8.76 40.57 50.11
N LEU A 182 7.55 40.01 50.15
CA LEU A 182 6.54 40.40 51.14
C LEU A 182 6.99 40.04 52.56
N ILE A 183 7.43 38.79 52.78
CA ILE A 183 7.95 38.32 54.07
C ILE A 183 9.11 39.21 54.54
N THR A 184 10.09 39.46 53.65
CA THR A 184 11.23 40.36 53.93
C THR A 184 10.80 41.79 54.31
N THR A 185 9.66 42.27 53.78
CA THR A 185 9.13 43.60 54.09
C THR A 185 8.41 43.63 55.45
N LEU A 186 7.69 42.56 55.78
CA LEU A 186 7.03 42.39 57.09
C LEU A 186 8.05 42.15 58.21
N GLU A 187 9.12 41.40 57.97
CA GLU A 187 10.23 41.21 58.92
C GLU A 187 10.86 42.57 59.30
N LYS A 188 11.13 43.44 58.33
CA LYS A 188 11.58 44.83 58.58
C LYS A 188 10.57 45.64 59.40
N LYS A 189 9.26 45.45 59.16
CA LYS A 189 8.20 46.09 59.98
C LYS A 189 8.25 45.60 61.43
N SER A 190 8.42 44.30 61.64
CA SER A 190 8.59 43.66 62.95
C SER A 190 9.81 44.21 63.70
N GLU A 191 10.97 44.32 63.04
CA GLU A 191 12.18 44.91 63.61
C GLU A 191 11.97 46.37 64.06
N ILE A 192 11.31 47.19 63.24
CA ILE A 192 11.02 48.60 63.56
C ILE A 192 10.04 48.71 64.73
N LEU A 193 8.99 47.88 64.78
CA LEU A 193 8.05 47.84 65.91
C LEU A 193 8.75 47.41 67.21
N GLN A 194 9.63 46.41 67.16
CA GLN A 194 10.47 46.02 68.29
C GLN A 194 11.42 47.13 68.74
N ALA A 195 11.96 47.92 67.81
CA ALA A 195 12.82 49.07 68.13
C ALA A 195 12.03 50.21 68.80
N ILE A 196 10.78 50.46 68.37
CA ILE A 196 9.88 51.44 69.01
C ILE A 196 9.50 51.00 70.42
N LEU A 197 9.19 49.72 70.64
CA LEU A 197 8.79 49.20 71.97
C LEU A 197 9.89 49.22 73.03
N LYS A 198 11.16 49.36 72.62
CA LYS A 198 12.33 49.54 73.48
C LYS A 198 12.54 50.99 73.95
N ASP A 199 11.79 51.96 73.39
CA ASP A 199 11.81 53.34 73.86
C ASP A 199 11.07 53.47 75.22
N ASN A 200 11.70 54.17 76.16
CA ASN A 200 11.18 54.38 77.51
C ASN A 200 10.24 55.61 77.62
N HIS A 201 10.13 56.44 76.58
CA HIS A 201 9.32 57.67 76.60
C HIS A 201 7.87 57.51 76.11
N LEU A 202 7.43 56.29 75.78
CA LEU A 202 6.08 56.00 75.27
C LEU A 202 5.02 55.88 76.38
N ALA A 203 3.83 56.43 76.12
CA ALA A 203 2.68 56.25 77.00
C ALA A 203 2.18 54.79 76.99
N ILE A 204 1.62 54.31 78.11
CA ILE A 204 1.19 52.91 78.28
C ILE A 204 0.20 52.47 77.18
N SER A 205 -0.74 53.34 76.79
CA SER A 205 -1.69 53.08 75.70
C SER A 205 -1.01 52.91 74.33
N GLN A 206 -0.01 53.74 74.03
CA GLN A 206 0.79 53.64 72.79
C GLN A 206 1.65 52.38 72.79
N LYS A 207 2.24 52.03 73.94
CA LYS A 207 3.03 50.79 74.11
C LYS A 207 2.18 49.55 73.88
N ASN A 208 0.94 49.53 74.38
CA ASN A 208 -0.01 48.45 74.10
C ASN A 208 -0.40 48.39 72.62
N HIS A 209 -0.65 49.53 71.97
CA HIS A 209 -0.97 49.57 70.54
C HIS A 209 0.16 48.99 69.65
N TYR A 210 1.41 49.44 69.86
CA TYR A 210 2.56 48.90 69.13
C TYR A 210 2.85 47.43 69.47
N LYS A 211 2.55 46.97 70.70
CA LYS A 211 2.69 45.57 71.08
C LYS A 211 1.71 44.69 70.32
N ASN A 212 0.43 45.07 70.27
CA ASN A 212 -0.59 44.33 69.52
C ASN A 212 -0.25 44.30 68.02
N SER A 213 0.15 45.44 67.44
CA SER A 213 0.58 45.49 66.04
C SER A 213 1.83 44.66 65.75
N LEU A 214 2.71 44.43 66.73
CA LEU A 214 3.86 43.53 66.58
C LEU A 214 3.41 42.07 66.59
N GLU A 215 2.49 41.71 67.49
CA GLU A 215 1.91 40.36 67.59
C GLU A 215 1.16 39.99 66.30
N ASP A 216 0.36 40.91 65.76
CA ASP A 216 -0.32 40.74 64.46
C ASP A 216 0.68 40.49 63.31
N VAL A 217 1.73 41.31 63.21
CA VAL A 217 2.77 41.16 62.15
C VAL A 217 3.59 39.88 62.33
N GLN A 218 3.84 39.44 63.57
CA GLN A 218 4.54 38.18 63.84
C GLN A 218 3.69 36.96 63.44
N ASN A 219 2.38 36.99 63.71
CA ASN A 219 1.45 35.95 63.26
C ASN A 219 1.31 35.94 61.72
N GLU A 220 1.29 37.11 61.08
CA GLU A 220 1.28 37.26 59.62
C GLU A 220 2.54 36.66 58.96
N ILE A 221 3.72 36.96 59.51
CA ILE A 221 5.00 36.38 59.04
C ILE A 221 4.97 34.86 59.18
N LEU A 222 4.50 34.32 60.32
CA LEU A 222 4.48 32.87 60.58
C LEU A 222 3.57 32.12 59.58
N GLU A 223 2.40 32.66 59.28
CA GLU A 223 1.47 32.09 58.28
C GLU A 223 2.04 32.18 56.86
N LEU A 224 2.64 33.30 56.48
CA LEU A 224 3.29 33.47 55.17
C LEU A 224 4.53 32.59 55.01
N GLN A 225 5.34 32.40 56.05
CA GLN A 225 6.48 31.47 56.07
C GLN A 225 6.01 30.01 55.97
N SER A 226 4.91 29.66 56.64
CA SER A 226 4.29 28.33 56.52
C SER A 226 3.80 28.09 55.09
N ALA A 227 3.13 29.07 54.49
CA ALA A 227 2.70 29.04 53.10
C ALA A 227 3.88 28.93 52.12
N ARG A 228 4.97 29.66 52.36
CA ARG A 228 6.22 29.61 51.59
C ARG A 228 6.82 28.19 51.57
N ASN A 229 6.90 27.53 52.72
CA ASN A 229 7.44 26.18 52.83
C ASN A 229 6.56 25.14 52.11
N ILE A 230 5.24 25.29 52.20
CA ILE A 230 4.28 24.46 51.44
C ILE A 230 4.46 24.71 49.93
N PHE A 231 4.52 25.98 49.51
CA PHE A 231 4.67 26.34 48.10
C PHE A 231 6.00 25.88 47.51
N GLU A 232 7.10 25.96 48.26
CA GLU A 232 8.41 25.40 47.89
C GLU A 232 8.34 23.89 47.70
N THR A 233 7.65 23.16 48.59
CA THR A 233 7.41 21.72 48.44
C THR A 233 6.53 21.42 47.21
N THR A 234 5.48 22.20 46.96
CA THR A 234 4.64 22.08 45.75
C THR A 234 5.44 22.33 44.48
N MET A 235 6.32 23.34 44.47
CA MET A 235 7.24 23.64 43.36
C MET A 235 8.23 22.50 43.10
N ASP A 236 8.80 21.90 44.14
CA ASP A 236 9.74 20.78 44.00
C ASP A 236 9.07 19.51 43.45
N VAL A 237 7.85 19.19 43.92
CA VAL A 237 7.06 18.07 43.41
C VAL A 237 6.64 18.33 41.96
N PHE A 238 6.09 19.51 41.65
CA PHE A 238 5.78 19.90 40.28
C PHE A 238 7.03 19.90 39.38
N GLY A 239 8.19 20.28 39.92
CA GLY A 239 9.49 20.25 39.29
C GLY A 239 9.84 18.86 38.79
N LYS A 240 9.90 17.88 39.71
CA LYS A 240 10.23 16.48 39.43
C LYS A 240 9.29 15.84 38.40
N ASP A 241 7.98 15.97 38.61
CA ASP A 241 6.98 15.38 37.71
C ASP A 241 7.06 15.99 36.31
N SER A 242 7.31 17.30 36.22
CA SER A 242 7.51 18.00 34.96
C SER A 242 8.79 17.56 34.25
N ASP A 243 9.90 17.37 34.98
CA ASP A 243 11.18 16.95 34.41
C ASP A 243 11.12 15.50 33.90
N GLU A 244 10.38 14.61 34.56
CA GLU A 244 10.09 13.26 34.06
C GLU A 244 9.30 13.31 32.74
N ILE A 245 8.26 14.15 32.66
CA ILE A 245 7.46 14.29 31.43
C ILE A 245 8.30 14.91 30.31
N ILE A 246 9.10 15.94 30.60
CA ILE A 246 10.02 16.56 29.63
C ILE A 246 11.02 15.53 29.11
N ALA A 247 11.69 14.77 29.99
CA ALA A 247 12.66 13.74 29.58
C ALA A 247 12.03 12.65 28.70
N ASN A 248 10.81 12.20 29.02
CA ASN A 248 10.06 11.26 28.19
C ASN A 248 9.68 11.86 26.82
N LEU A 249 9.27 13.13 26.75
CA LEU A 249 8.98 13.81 25.49
C LEU A 249 10.26 14.02 24.65
N GLU A 250 11.37 14.45 25.25
CA GLU A 250 12.66 14.61 24.57
C GLU A 250 13.18 13.28 24.00
N MET A 251 13.01 12.16 24.73
CA MET A 251 13.35 10.83 24.23
C MET A 251 12.53 10.48 22.97
N HIS A 252 11.21 10.69 23.00
CA HIS A 252 10.35 10.45 21.84
C HIS A 252 10.66 11.38 20.66
N ILE A 253 10.93 12.68 20.90
CA ILE A 253 11.36 13.63 19.88
C ILE A 253 12.66 13.17 19.23
N LYS A 254 13.68 12.79 20.03
CA LYS A 254 14.96 12.29 19.55
C LYS A 254 14.81 11.04 18.68
N ASN A 255 13.98 10.09 19.11
CA ASN A 255 13.71 8.87 18.34
C ASN A 255 13.03 9.17 16.99
N GLN A 256 12.07 10.10 16.95
CA GLN A 256 11.41 10.51 15.71
C GLN A 256 12.34 11.29 14.76
N ILE A 257 13.22 12.14 15.29
CA ILE A 257 14.25 12.84 14.50
C ILE A 257 15.24 11.84 13.89
N LEU A 258 15.69 10.84 14.66
CA LEU A 258 16.56 9.77 14.15
C LEU A 258 15.84 8.95 13.06
N LYS A 259 14.57 8.59 13.28
CA LYS A 259 13.72 7.88 12.29
C LYS A 259 13.63 8.67 10.97
N LEU A 260 13.35 9.98 11.03
CA LEU A 260 13.39 10.88 9.87
C LEU A 260 14.76 10.90 9.17
N GLY A 261 15.85 10.91 9.94
CA GLY A 261 17.22 10.88 9.40
C GLY A 261 17.49 9.64 8.56
N TYR A 262 17.18 8.44 9.07
CA TYR A 262 17.37 7.19 8.32
C TYR A 262 16.48 7.11 7.07
N ILE A 263 15.24 7.60 7.12
CA ILE A 263 14.35 7.70 5.96
C ILE A 263 14.96 8.62 4.89
N GLY A 264 15.44 9.80 5.27
CA GLY A 264 16.08 10.76 4.37
C GLY A 264 17.33 10.19 3.70
N ILE A 265 18.17 9.48 4.46
CA ILE A 265 19.35 8.77 3.95
C ILE A 265 18.94 7.68 2.94
N GLY A 266 17.91 6.88 3.25
CA GLY A 266 17.40 5.84 2.34
C GLY A 266 16.88 6.41 1.01
N ILE A 267 16.13 7.51 1.05
CA ILE A 267 15.65 8.22 -0.15
C ILE A 267 16.82 8.78 -0.96
N LEU A 268 17.82 9.40 -0.30
CA LEU A 268 19.01 9.92 -0.95
C LEU A 268 19.79 8.81 -1.66
N ILE A 269 19.99 7.67 -1.00
CA ILE A 269 20.65 6.48 -1.58
C ILE A 269 19.88 5.98 -2.82
N SER A 270 18.55 5.88 -2.74
CA SER A 270 17.71 5.49 -3.90
C SER A 270 17.90 6.42 -5.10
N ILE A 271 17.93 7.74 -4.87
CA ILE A 271 18.14 8.75 -5.92
C ILE A 271 19.54 8.62 -6.54
N VAL A 272 20.58 8.45 -5.71
CA VAL A 272 21.98 8.26 -6.17
C VAL A 272 22.10 6.99 -7.02
N ILE A 273 21.51 5.88 -6.60
CA ILE A 273 21.48 4.62 -7.36
C ILE A 273 20.75 4.82 -8.70
N ALA A 274 19.57 5.44 -8.68
CA ALA A 274 18.81 5.71 -9.91
C ALA A 274 19.57 6.62 -10.89
N PHE A 275 20.36 7.57 -10.39
CA PHE A 275 21.24 8.41 -11.20
C PHE A 275 22.43 7.63 -11.78
N ALA A 276 23.08 6.79 -10.98
CA ALA A 276 24.16 5.91 -11.43
C ALA A 276 23.69 4.93 -12.53
N LEU A 277 22.51 4.32 -12.35
CA LEU A 277 21.88 3.45 -13.36
C LEU A 277 21.58 4.21 -14.67
N LYS A 278 21.07 5.46 -14.59
CA LYS A 278 20.87 6.32 -15.78
C LYS A 278 22.19 6.62 -16.50
N MET A 279 23.29 6.88 -15.77
CA MET A 279 24.62 7.04 -16.38
C MET A 279 25.12 5.76 -17.08
N LEU A 280 24.94 4.59 -16.45
CA LEU A 280 25.31 3.31 -17.07
C LEU A 280 24.50 3.03 -18.33
N VAL A 281 23.19 3.28 -18.32
CA VAL A 281 22.30 3.18 -19.50
C VAL A 281 22.82 4.03 -20.66
N LYS A 282 23.16 5.30 -20.41
CA LYS A 282 23.71 6.21 -21.42
C LYS A 282 25.07 5.75 -21.97
N ARG A 283 25.87 5.01 -21.18
CA ARG A 283 27.18 4.50 -21.59
C ARG A 283 27.12 3.19 -22.39
N TYR A 284 26.09 2.35 -22.18
CA TYR A 284 25.99 1.02 -22.80
C TYR A 284 24.96 0.90 -23.94
N ILE A 285 23.99 1.82 -24.05
CA ILE A 285 22.92 1.74 -25.06
C ILE A 285 23.09 2.86 -26.10
N HIS A 286 23.65 2.50 -27.26
CA HIS A 286 23.86 3.44 -28.38
C HIS A 286 22.58 3.90 -29.09
N HIS A 287 21.48 3.14 -29.03
CA HIS A 287 20.21 3.53 -29.66
C HIS A 287 19.39 4.44 -28.74
N HIS A 288 19.18 5.69 -29.19
CA HIS A 288 18.51 6.76 -28.42
C HIS A 288 17.14 6.35 -27.84
N GLU A 289 16.27 5.72 -28.65
CA GLU A 289 14.92 5.31 -28.22
C GLU A 289 14.95 4.31 -27.05
N ARG A 290 15.88 3.36 -27.07
CA ARG A 290 16.05 2.36 -26.01
C ARG A 290 16.58 3.01 -24.74
N ALA A 291 17.57 3.90 -24.85
CA ALA A 291 18.12 4.63 -23.70
C ALA A 291 17.08 5.52 -23.01
N TYR A 292 16.21 6.20 -23.78
CA TYR A 292 15.08 6.97 -23.25
C TYR A 292 14.08 6.06 -22.52
N THR A 293 13.68 4.94 -23.14
CA THR A 293 12.71 4.00 -22.56
C THR A 293 13.24 3.39 -21.26
N THR A 294 14.49 2.92 -21.22
CA THR A 294 15.11 2.40 -19.99
C THR A 294 15.23 3.48 -18.90
N SER A 295 15.52 4.73 -19.27
CA SER A 295 15.56 5.84 -18.31
C SER A 295 14.20 6.14 -17.68
N LYS A 296 13.11 6.00 -18.44
CA LYS A 296 11.72 6.11 -17.94
C LYS A 296 11.39 4.96 -16.98
N VAL A 297 11.78 3.72 -17.32
CA VAL A 297 11.63 2.56 -16.43
C VAL A 297 12.39 2.73 -15.11
N ILE A 298 13.66 3.17 -15.14
CA ILE A 298 14.43 3.47 -13.92
C ILE A 298 13.74 4.54 -13.08
N ASN A 299 13.15 5.56 -13.70
CA ASN A 299 12.45 6.61 -12.97
C ASN A 299 11.17 6.11 -12.29
N PHE A 300 10.41 5.25 -12.98
CA PHE A 300 9.24 4.58 -12.40
C PHE A 300 9.64 3.73 -11.19
N PHE A 301 10.63 2.85 -11.35
CA PHE A 301 11.15 2.03 -10.24
C PHE A 301 11.66 2.87 -9.06
N ASN A 302 12.37 3.98 -9.30
CA ASN A 302 12.83 4.85 -8.21
C ASN A 302 11.65 5.50 -7.45
N ILE A 303 10.60 5.92 -8.15
CA ILE A 303 9.38 6.44 -7.51
C ILE A 303 8.70 5.35 -6.68
N THR A 304 8.60 4.12 -7.21
CA THR A 304 8.05 2.97 -6.46
C THR A 304 8.89 2.62 -5.24
N VAL A 305 10.23 2.65 -5.32
CA VAL A 305 11.13 2.40 -4.18
C VAL A 305 10.99 3.49 -3.11
N ILE A 306 10.95 4.77 -3.49
CA ILE A 306 10.72 5.88 -2.55
C ILE A 306 9.36 5.74 -1.86
N PHE A 307 8.31 5.38 -2.61
CA PHE A 307 6.99 5.10 -2.05
C PHE A 307 7.02 3.93 -1.06
N LEU A 308 7.72 2.83 -1.37
CA LEU A 308 7.87 1.69 -0.48
C LEU A 308 8.69 2.03 0.78
N ILE A 309 9.76 2.83 0.67
CA ILE A 309 10.53 3.32 1.83
C ILE A 309 9.62 4.12 2.76
N LEU A 310 8.83 5.05 2.22
CA LEU A 310 7.87 5.84 3.01
C LEU A 310 6.77 4.97 3.63
N LEU A 311 6.23 4.01 2.87
CA LEU A 311 5.19 3.09 3.33
C LEU A 311 5.71 2.24 4.51
N PHE A 312 6.83 1.54 4.35
CA PHE A 312 7.38 0.68 5.41
C PHE A 312 7.92 1.46 6.60
N ALA A 313 8.53 2.63 6.40
CA ALA A 313 9.02 3.43 7.51
C ALA A 313 7.90 3.97 8.42
N TYR A 314 6.67 4.03 7.93
CA TYR A 314 5.53 4.58 8.66
C TYR A 314 4.56 3.52 9.20
N ILE A 315 4.78 2.24 8.89
CA ILE A 315 4.00 1.15 9.48
C ILE A 315 4.68 0.71 10.78
N ASP A 316 4.25 1.29 11.90
CA ASP A 316 4.74 0.92 13.23
C ASP A 316 4.25 -0.46 13.72
N ASN A 317 3.29 -1.07 13.02
CA ASN A 317 2.73 -2.39 13.36
C ASN A 317 2.88 -3.38 12.18
N ALA A 318 3.81 -4.32 12.33
CA ALA A 318 4.12 -5.33 11.33
C ALA A 318 2.90 -6.16 10.87
N THR A 319 1.90 -6.37 11.74
CA THR A 319 0.68 -7.11 11.40
C THR A 319 -0.14 -6.41 10.32
N TYR A 320 -0.26 -5.08 10.39
CA TYR A 320 -0.96 -4.31 9.34
C TYR A 320 -0.16 -4.26 8.04
N ALA A 321 1.18 -4.22 8.09
CA ALA A 321 2.01 -4.36 6.90
C ALA A 321 1.76 -5.71 6.20
N VAL A 322 1.81 -6.82 6.95
CA VAL A 322 1.60 -8.17 6.41
C VAL A 322 0.19 -8.32 5.84
N ALA A 323 -0.85 -7.82 6.52
CA ALA A 323 -2.22 -7.87 6.02
C ALA A 323 -2.40 -7.07 4.72
N MET A 324 -1.87 -5.84 4.66
CA MET A 324 -1.96 -4.97 3.48
C MET A 324 -1.19 -5.54 2.29
N VAL A 325 0.05 -6.01 2.52
CA VAL A 325 0.87 -6.65 1.49
C VAL A 325 0.23 -7.97 1.03
N GLY A 326 -0.36 -8.76 1.92
CA GLY A 326 -1.08 -9.98 1.58
C GLY A 326 -2.28 -9.73 0.66
N PHE A 327 -3.12 -8.76 1.01
CA PHE A 327 -4.27 -8.38 0.18
C PHE A 327 -3.84 -7.81 -1.18
N ALA A 328 -2.87 -6.89 -1.20
CA ALA A 328 -2.30 -6.35 -2.44
C ALA A 328 -1.68 -7.44 -3.32
N SER A 329 -0.99 -8.42 -2.72
CA SER A 329 -0.39 -9.56 -3.44
C SER A 329 -1.45 -10.48 -4.04
N ALA A 330 -2.56 -10.72 -3.33
CA ALA A 330 -3.69 -11.48 -3.88
C ALA A 330 -4.33 -10.78 -5.08
N GLY A 331 -4.57 -9.46 -4.98
CA GLY A 331 -5.07 -8.66 -6.11
C GLY A 331 -4.11 -8.66 -7.30
N LEU A 332 -2.81 -8.52 -7.06
CA LEU A 332 -1.78 -8.58 -8.10
C LEU A 332 -1.71 -9.98 -8.77
N ALA A 333 -1.81 -11.06 -7.98
CA ALA A 333 -1.80 -12.43 -8.49
C ALA A 333 -3.00 -12.72 -9.41
N ILE A 334 -4.20 -12.22 -9.05
CA ILE A 334 -5.40 -12.32 -9.90
C ILE A 334 -5.20 -11.54 -11.20
N ALA A 335 -4.69 -10.30 -11.13
CA ALA A 335 -4.46 -9.46 -12.30
C ALA A 335 -3.36 -10.00 -13.23
N MET A 336 -2.30 -10.61 -12.69
CA MET A 336 -1.18 -11.17 -13.45
C MET A 336 -1.36 -12.63 -13.89
N LYS A 337 -2.50 -13.26 -13.57
CA LYS A 337 -2.81 -14.66 -13.86
C LYS A 337 -2.42 -15.10 -15.27
N ASP A 338 -2.88 -14.39 -16.30
CA ASP A 338 -2.68 -14.81 -17.69
C ASP A 338 -1.24 -14.62 -18.17
N MET A 339 -0.51 -13.66 -17.61
CA MET A 339 0.93 -13.52 -17.84
C MET A 339 1.68 -14.71 -17.25
N PHE A 340 1.39 -15.08 -16.00
CA PHE A 340 1.99 -16.24 -15.34
C PHE A 340 1.66 -17.55 -16.06
N MET A 341 0.39 -17.77 -16.39
CA MET A 341 -0.05 -18.93 -17.19
C MET A 341 0.62 -18.98 -18.57
N SER A 342 0.92 -17.83 -19.19
CA SER A 342 1.66 -17.81 -20.45
C SER A 342 3.13 -18.20 -20.27
N THR A 343 3.77 -17.81 -19.16
CA THR A 343 5.13 -18.28 -18.85
C THR A 343 5.19 -19.78 -18.53
N LEU A 344 4.16 -20.35 -17.90
CA LEU A 344 4.03 -21.79 -17.72
C LEU A 344 3.75 -22.51 -19.04
N GLY A 345 2.89 -21.94 -19.89
CA GLY A 345 2.60 -22.47 -21.22
C GLY A 345 3.85 -22.55 -22.09
N TRP A 346 4.70 -21.52 -22.04
CA TRP A 346 6.02 -21.52 -22.68
C TRP A 346 6.89 -22.68 -22.22
N LEU A 347 6.99 -22.90 -20.90
CA LEU A 347 7.76 -24.01 -20.33
C LEU A 347 7.22 -25.36 -20.82
N VAL A 348 5.90 -25.55 -20.82
CA VAL A 348 5.25 -26.78 -21.32
C VAL A 348 5.51 -26.99 -22.81
N ILE A 349 5.46 -25.94 -23.64
CA ILE A 349 5.76 -26.04 -25.08
C ILE A 349 7.23 -26.40 -25.32
N VAL A 350 8.16 -25.70 -24.66
CA VAL A 350 9.61 -25.87 -24.88
C VAL A 350 10.16 -27.17 -24.28
N VAL A 351 9.69 -27.57 -23.08
CA VAL A 351 10.13 -28.81 -22.42
C VAL A 351 9.39 -30.03 -22.94
N GLY A 352 8.09 -29.90 -23.23
CA GLY A 352 7.28 -30.98 -23.78
C GLY A 352 7.46 -31.20 -25.29
N GLY A 353 8.10 -30.26 -26.00
CA GLY A 353 8.36 -30.35 -27.43
C GLY A 353 7.11 -30.43 -28.31
N SER A 354 5.95 -29.97 -27.81
CA SER A 354 4.67 -30.13 -28.52
C SER A 354 4.57 -29.31 -29.80
N VAL A 355 5.25 -28.17 -29.84
CA VAL A 355 5.36 -27.25 -30.98
C VAL A 355 6.78 -26.70 -31.05
N HIS A 356 7.41 -26.77 -32.22
CA HIS A 356 8.73 -26.23 -32.51
C HIS A 356 8.67 -25.04 -33.49
N VAL A 357 9.75 -24.27 -33.57
CA VAL A 357 9.93 -23.27 -34.62
C VAL A 357 10.11 -23.99 -35.96
N GLY A 358 9.32 -23.58 -36.94
CA GLY A 358 9.16 -24.26 -38.24
C GLY A 358 7.86 -25.05 -38.35
N ASP A 359 7.23 -25.48 -37.24
CA ASP A 359 6.04 -26.33 -37.31
C ASP A 359 4.84 -25.60 -37.92
N ARG A 360 4.07 -26.28 -38.78
CA ARG A 360 2.77 -25.78 -39.25
C ARG A 360 1.67 -26.21 -38.29
N ILE A 361 1.04 -25.23 -37.65
CA ILE A 361 0.02 -25.49 -36.63
C ILE A 361 -1.34 -24.89 -37.02
N ARG A 362 -2.40 -25.59 -36.66
CA ARG A 362 -3.78 -25.10 -36.69
C ARG A 362 -4.23 -24.76 -35.29
N ILE A 363 -4.75 -23.56 -35.13
CA ILE A 363 -5.33 -23.05 -33.89
C ILE A 363 -6.78 -22.68 -34.16
N LYS A 364 -7.68 -23.20 -33.31
CA LYS A 364 -9.09 -22.81 -33.31
C LYS A 364 -9.32 -21.84 -32.15
N LYS A 365 -9.82 -20.65 -32.44
CA LYS A 365 -10.31 -19.69 -31.44
C LYS A 365 -11.78 -19.43 -31.71
N GLU A 366 -12.65 -19.90 -30.81
CA GLU A 366 -14.10 -19.80 -30.96
C GLU A 366 -14.56 -20.39 -32.31
N ASN A 367 -15.04 -19.57 -33.25
CA ASN A 367 -15.44 -19.98 -34.60
C ASN A 367 -14.37 -19.73 -35.67
N GLU A 368 -13.28 -19.01 -35.35
CA GLU A 368 -12.20 -18.73 -36.29
C GLU A 368 -11.13 -19.83 -36.25
N VAL A 369 -10.59 -20.13 -37.43
CA VAL A 369 -9.51 -21.11 -37.63
C VAL A 369 -8.34 -20.41 -38.31
N PHE A 370 -7.18 -20.50 -37.67
CA PHE A 370 -5.91 -19.99 -38.18
C PHE A 370 -4.97 -21.15 -38.43
N ILE A 371 -4.25 -21.13 -39.56
CA ILE A 371 -3.31 -22.18 -39.96
C ILE A 371 -2.05 -21.47 -40.47
N GLY A 372 -0.91 -21.73 -39.82
CA GLY A 372 0.33 -21.05 -40.18
C GLY A 372 1.57 -21.69 -39.59
N ASP A 373 2.72 -21.23 -40.07
CA ASP A 373 4.03 -21.77 -39.74
C ASP A 373 4.63 -21.00 -38.55
N VAL A 374 5.16 -21.69 -37.55
CA VAL A 374 5.70 -21.08 -36.32
C VAL A 374 7.04 -20.42 -36.59
N LEU A 375 7.11 -19.10 -36.41
CA LEU A 375 8.34 -18.31 -36.60
C LEU A 375 9.16 -18.16 -35.31
N ASP A 376 8.50 -18.04 -34.16
CA ASP A 376 9.13 -17.79 -32.86
C ASP A 376 8.25 -18.27 -31.69
N ILE A 377 8.89 -18.74 -30.63
CA ILE A 377 8.25 -19.16 -29.37
C ILE A 377 8.83 -18.31 -28.22
N SER A 378 8.32 -17.08 -28.12
CA SER A 378 8.64 -16.12 -27.06
C SER A 378 7.98 -16.51 -25.73
N MET A 379 8.52 -16.03 -24.61
CA MET A 379 8.07 -16.41 -23.24
C MET A 379 6.58 -16.21 -22.94
N LEU A 380 5.92 -15.25 -23.61
CA LEU A 380 4.49 -14.96 -23.43
C LEU A 380 3.62 -15.34 -24.64
N ARG A 381 4.21 -15.62 -25.81
CA ARG A 381 3.46 -15.84 -27.05
C ARG A 381 4.22 -16.66 -28.10
N ILE A 382 3.47 -17.43 -28.88
CA ILE A 382 3.89 -18.00 -30.17
C ILE A 382 3.64 -16.95 -31.26
N THR A 383 4.55 -16.82 -32.21
CA THR A 383 4.34 -16.05 -33.44
C THR A 383 4.21 -17.02 -34.61
N ILE A 384 3.09 -17.00 -35.33
CA ILE A 384 2.90 -17.79 -36.57
C ILE A 384 2.74 -16.87 -37.79
N TYR A 385 3.14 -17.38 -38.95
CA TYR A 385 2.90 -16.78 -40.25
C TYR A 385 1.72 -17.50 -40.94
N ASP A 386 0.61 -16.78 -41.09
CA ASP A 386 -0.62 -17.24 -41.73
C ASP A 386 -0.44 -17.26 -43.25
N ASP A 387 -0.61 -18.43 -43.86
CA ASP A 387 -0.31 -18.70 -45.27
C ASP A 387 -1.59 -19.09 -46.05
N ILE A 388 -1.52 -19.22 -47.37
CA ILE A 388 -2.68 -19.50 -48.22
C ILE A 388 -3.12 -20.96 -48.02
N THR A 389 -4.25 -21.15 -47.34
CA THR A 389 -4.85 -22.46 -47.07
C THR A 389 -6.27 -22.57 -47.62
N LEU A 390 -6.87 -23.75 -47.55
CA LEU A 390 -8.27 -23.95 -47.95
C LEU A 390 -9.25 -23.09 -47.14
N THR A 391 -8.97 -22.82 -45.85
CA THR A 391 -9.72 -21.87 -45.01
C THR A 391 -9.51 -20.43 -45.50
N SER A 392 -8.30 -20.07 -45.92
CA SER A 392 -8.02 -18.76 -46.54
C SER A 392 -8.74 -18.61 -47.89
N TYR A 393 -8.93 -19.70 -48.64
CA TYR A 393 -9.63 -19.72 -49.94
C TYR A 393 -11.16 -19.71 -49.82
N ARG A 394 -11.74 -20.42 -48.83
CA ARG A 394 -13.21 -20.55 -48.68
C ARG A 394 -13.82 -19.50 -47.76
N ASP A 395 -13.14 -19.16 -46.68
CA ASP A 395 -13.72 -18.43 -45.56
C ASP A 395 -13.09 -17.03 -45.43
N ASN A 396 -11.79 -16.97 -45.09
CA ASN A 396 -11.15 -15.73 -44.64
C ASN A 396 -10.77 -14.76 -45.78
N HIS A 397 -10.58 -15.26 -47.01
CA HIS A 397 -10.17 -14.50 -48.21
C HIS A 397 -8.92 -13.60 -48.04
N ARG A 398 -8.10 -13.86 -47.01
CA ARG A 398 -6.92 -13.07 -46.60
C ARG A 398 -5.86 -14.01 -45.99
N ALA A 399 -4.59 -13.77 -46.31
CA ALA A 399 -3.42 -14.51 -45.83
C ALA A 399 -2.20 -13.56 -45.72
N GLY A 400 -1.03 -14.08 -45.32
CA GLY A 400 0.23 -13.32 -45.19
C GLY A 400 0.37 -12.54 -43.87
N ARG A 401 -0.37 -12.93 -42.83
CA ARG A 401 -0.45 -12.20 -41.55
C ARG A 401 0.49 -12.80 -40.51
N LEU A 402 1.12 -11.95 -39.70
CA LEU A 402 1.75 -12.38 -38.44
C LEU A 402 0.68 -12.44 -37.34
N ILE A 403 0.47 -13.63 -36.77
CA ILE A 403 -0.50 -13.85 -35.70
C ILE A 403 0.26 -14.16 -34.41
N PHE A 404 -0.06 -13.42 -33.35
CA PHE A 404 0.54 -13.54 -32.03
C PHE A 404 -0.43 -14.26 -31.09
N ILE A 405 -0.10 -15.50 -30.70
CA ILE A 405 -0.95 -16.35 -29.85
C ILE A 405 -0.37 -16.37 -28.42
N PRO A 406 -1.13 -15.94 -27.39
CA PRO A 406 -0.73 -16.09 -26.00
C PRO A 406 -0.43 -17.55 -25.64
N ASN A 407 0.69 -17.81 -24.95
CA ASN A 407 1.11 -19.18 -24.65
C ASN A 407 0.15 -19.92 -23.71
N ASN A 408 -0.67 -19.21 -22.92
CA ASN A 408 -1.69 -19.84 -22.06
C ASN A 408 -2.79 -20.57 -22.87
N TYR A 409 -2.92 -20.31 -24.19
CA TYR A 409 -3.87 -21.02 -25.05
C TYR A 409 -3.60 -22.53 -25.14
N ILE A 410 -2.37 -23.00 -24.86
CA ILE A 410 -2.04 -24.43 -24.81
C ILE A 410 -2.86 -25.20 -23.76
N PHE A 411 -3.36 -24.51 -22.73
CA PHE A 411 -4.17 -25.11 -21.65
C PHE A 411 -5.67 -25.01 -21.87
N THR A 412 -6.12 -24.10 -22.74
CA THR A 412 -7.54 -23.73 -22.87
C THR A 412 -8.11 -23.99 -24.26
N HIS A 413 -7.29 -24.16 -25.28
CA HIS A 413 -7.69 -24.29 -26.69
C HIS A 413 -6.98 -25.47 -27.36
N LEU A 414 -7.62 -26.06 -28.37
CA LEU A 414 -7.02 -27.12 -29.17
C LEU A 414 -6.01 -26.53 -30.17
N ILE A 415 -4.75 -26.91 -30.03
CA ILE A 415 -3.69 -26.66 -31.00
C ILE A 415 -3.36 -27.99 -31.69
N ALA A 416 -3.62 -28.07 -33.00
CA ALA A 416 -3.28 -29.23 -33.80
C ALA A 416 -1.99 -28.95 -34.57
N ASN A 417 -0.93 -29.71 -34.28
CA ASN A 417 0.34 -29.62 -34.99
C ASN A 417 0.30 -30.56 -36.21
N TYR A 418 0.45 -30.02 -37.42
CA TYR A 418 0.42 -30.80 -38.67
C TYR A 418 1.78 -31.39 -39.04
N THR A 419 2.86 -30.89 -38.43
CA THR A 419 4.23 -31.26 -38.84
C THR A 419 5.08 -31.73 -37.66
N HIS A 420 4.45 -32.29 -36.62
CA HIS A 420 5.12 -32.64 -35.38
C HIS A 420 6.20 -33.71 -35.60
N GLY A 421 7.45 -33.36 -35.29
CA GLY A 421 8.60 -34.25 -35.43
C GLY A 421 8.95 -34.49 -36.90
N ASP A 422 9.00 -35.76 -37.32
CA ASP A 422 9.37 -36.14 -38.69
C ASP A 422 8.16 -36.25 -39.65
N LEU A 423 6.93 -36.05 -39.20
CA LEU A 423 5.74 -36.16 -40.07
C LEU A 423 5.58 -34.88 -40.89
N SER A 424 5.87 -34.91 -42.19
CA SER A 424 5.69 -33.74 -43.07
C SER A 424 4.34 -33.71 -43.81
N ASN A 425 3.59 -34.80 -43.72
CA ASN A 425 2.48 -35.12 -44.61
C ASN A 425 1.21 -35.39 -43.80
N ILE A 426 0.09 -34.91 -44.33
CA ILE A 426 -1.25 -35.04 -43.72
C ILE A 426 -2.21 -35.76 -44.67
N TRP A 427 -3.32 -36.24 -44.13
CA TRP A 427 -4.47 -36.65 -44.93
C TRP A 427 -5.21 -35.43 -45.46
N ASP A 428 -5.51 -35.44 -46.76
CA ASP A 428 -6.36 -34.48 -47.45
C ASP A 428 -7.37 -35.23 -48.33
N SER A 429 -8.48 -34.58 -48.70
CA SER A 429 -9.57 -35.17 -49.50
C SER A 429 -9.89 -34.36 -50.76
N VAL A 430 -10.31 -35.03 -51.82
CA VAL A 430 -11.03 -34.42 -52.95
C VAL A 430 -12.40 -35.09 -53.04
N GLU A 431 -13.44 -34.28 -53.19
CA GLU A 431 -14.85 -34.68 -53.19
C GLU A 431 -15.49 -34.28 -54.51
N VAL A 432 -16.06 -35.26 -55.23
CA VAL A 432 -16.77 -35.05 -56.50
C VAL A 432 -18.08 -35.82 -56.45
N CYS A 433 -19.20 -35.15 -56.71
CA CYS A 433 -20.51 -35.79 -56.77
C CYS A 433 -20.82 -36.27 -58.19
N VAL A 434 -21.28 -37.51 -58.33
CA VAL A 434 -21.73 -38.12 -59.60
C VAL A 434 -23.20 -38.52 -59.50
N THR A 435 -23.94 -38.56 -60.60
CA THR A 435 -25.38 -38.88 -60.59
C THR A 435 -25.64 -40.32 -60.11
N PHE A 436 -26.86 -40.60 -59.65
CA PHE A 436 -27.24 -41.96 -59.21
C PHE A 436 -27.18 -43.00 -60.34
N ASP A 437 -27.39 -42.59 -61.59
CA ASP A 437 -27.32 -43.45 -62.78
C ASP A 437 -25.87 -43.73 -63.24
N SER A 438 -24.87 -43.07 -62.64
CA SER A 438 -23.45 -43.24 -62.98
C SER A 438 -22.88 -44.56 -62.47
N ASN A 439 -21.88 -45.10 -63.15
CA ASN A 439 -21.15 -46.28 -62.68
C ASN A 439 -20.23 -45.94 -61.50
N ILE A 440 -20.80 -45.99 -60.29
CA ILE A 440 -20.12 -45.64 -59.02
C ILE A 440 -18.82 -46.43 -58.83
N THR A 441 -18.80 -47.72 -59.16
CA THR A 441 -17.60 -48.56 -59.02
C THR A 441 -16.48 -48.10 -59.94
N LYS A 442 -16.79 -47.76 -61.19
CA LYS A 442 -15.82 -47.25 -62.17
C LYS A 442 -15.28 -45.87 -61.75
N ALA A 443 -16.17 -44.96 -61.31
CA ALA A 443 -15.80 -43.66 -60.77
C ALA A 443 -14.82 -43.78 -59.58
N LYS A 444 -15.12 -44.65 -58.61
CA LYS A 444 -14.22 -44.91 -57.47
C LYS A 444 -12.84 -45.40 -57.90
N ASN A 445 -12.77 -46.30 -58.89
CA ASN A 445 -11.50 -46.84 -59.37
C ASN A 445 -10.65 -45.75 -60.06
N ILE A 446 -11.28 -44.92 -60.91
CA ILE A 446 -10.61 -43.78 -61.55
C ILE A 446 -10.07 -42.79 -60.50
N ALA A 447 -10.90 -42.38 -59.52
CA ALA A 447 -10.45 -41.48 -58.46
C ALA A 447 -9.30 -42.07 -57.63
N LEU A 448 -9.35 -43.38 -57.33
CA LEU A 448 -8.28 -44.08 -56.61
C LEU A 448 -6.97 -44.11 -57.42
N GLU A 449 -7.05 -44.36 -58.73
CA GLU A 449 -5.90 -44.40 -59.64
C GLU A 449 -5.20 -43.04 -59.74
N VAL A 450 -5.97 -41.96 -59.96
CA VAL A 450 -5.44 -40.59 -60.03
C VAL A 450 -4.73 -40.22 -58.72
N ALA A 451 -5.40 -40.44 -57.58
CA ALA A 451 -4.81 -40.14 -56.28
C ALA A 451 -3.58 -41.01 -55.96
N THR A 452 -3.59 -42.30 -56.34
CA THR A 452 -2.44 -43.21 -56.17
C THR A 452 -1.25 -42.79 -57.03
N THR A 453 -1.50 -42.25 -58.22
CA THR A 453 -0.45 -41.76 -59.12
C THR A 453 0.21 -40.50 -58.58
N HIS A 454 -0.57 -39.45 -58.28
CA HIS A 454 -0.03 -38.15 -57.83
C HIS A 454 0.47 -38.16 -56.39
N ALA A 455 -0.22 -38.83 -55.47
CA ALA A 455 0.19 -38.86 -54.06
C ALA A 455 1.27 -39.90 -53.77
N LYS A 456 1.81 -40.62 -54.77
CA LYS A 456 2.77 -41.71 -54.59
C LYS A 456 3.99 -41.28 -53.76
N LEU A 457 4.61 -40.15 -54.11
CA LEU A 457 5.78 -39.63 -53.40
C LEU A 457 5.50 -39.40 -51.91
N TYR A 458 4.40 -38.70 -51.60
CA TYR A 458 4.00 -38.40 -50.24
C TYR A 458 3.59 -39.67 -49.48
N THR A 459 2.92 -40.62 -50.13
CA THR A 459 2.55 -41.92 -49.54
C THR A 459 3.78 -42.73 -49.13
N GLU A 460 4.82 -42.80 -49.97
CA GLU A 460 6.08 -43.47 -49.62
C GLU A 460 6.81 -42.75 -48.48
N GLN A 461 6.88 -41.41 -48.52
CA GLN A 461 7.46 -40.60 -47.45
C GLN A 461 6.75 -40.80 -46.11
N THR A 462 5.42 -40.68 -46.06
CA THR A 462 4.63 -40.90 -44.82
C THR A 462 4.83 -42.33 -44.32
N ARG A 463 4.94 -43.33 -45.21
CA ARG A 463 5.21 -44.72 -44.80
C ARG A 463 6.55 -44.84 -44.08
N MET A 464 7.61 -44.24 -44.62
CA MET A 464 8.94 -44.23 -43.97
C MET A 464 8.94 -43.44 -42.65
N GLN A 465 8.28 -42.29 -42.60
CA GLN A 465 8.16 -41.46 -41.39
C GLN A 465 7.41 -42.21 -40.28
N MET A 466 6.22 -42.75 -40.58
CA MET A 466 5.42 -43.55 -39.64
C MET A 466 6.18 -44.79 -39.15
N GLN A 467 6.96 -45.45 -40.02
CA GLN A 467 7.79 -46.60 -39.63
C GLN A 467 8.84 -46.24 -38.58
N ARG A 468 9.46 -45.06 -38.65
CA ARG A 468 10.40 -44.52 -37.64
C ARG A 468 9.71 -44.05 -36.37
N MET A 469 8.43 -43.69 -36.43
CA MET A 469 7.67 -43.18 -35.29
C MET A 469 7.04 -44.26 -34.39
N ARG A 470 6.91 -45.51 -34.85
CA ARG A 470 6.40 -46.63 -34.04
C ARG A 470 7.13 -46.81 -32.71
N ASP A 471 8.43 -46.52 -32.69
CA ASP A 471 9.27 -46.69 -31.51
C ASP A 471 9.06 -45.55 -30.48
N ARG A 472 8.42 -44.44 -30.89
CA ARG A 472 8.16 -43.26 -30.06
C ARG A 472 6.68 -43.11 -29.66
N PHE A 473 5.78 -43.54 -30.52
CA PHE A 473 4.33 -43.52 -30.29
C PHE A 473 3.79 -44.93 -30.51
N SER A 474 3.16 -45.52 -29.48
CA SER A 474 2.74 -46.92 -29.42
C SER A 474 1.59 -47.28 -30.39
N PHE A 475 1.84 -47.17 -31.69
CA PHE A 475 0.91 -47.55 -32.75
C PHE A 475 0.77 -49.07 -32.79
N VAL A 476 -0.34 -49.58 -32.26
CA VAL A 476 -0.64 -51.03 -32.14
C VAL A 476 -0.66 -51.76 -33.49
N HIS A 477 -0.90 -51.04 -34.59
CA HIS A 477 -0.94 -51.57 -35.96
C HIS A 477 -0.17 -50.67 -36.93
N SER A 478 0.32 -51.25 -38.03
CA SER A 478 0.89 -50.49 -39.14
C SER A 478 -0.19 -49.61 -39.78
N VAL A 479 -0.04 -48.29 -39.66
CA VAL A 479 -0.97 -47.33 -40.26
C VAL A 479 -0.91 -47.43 -41.78
N ASN A 480 -2.00 -47.87 -42.41
CA ASN A 480 -2.11 -47.90 -43.87
C ASN A 480 -2.23 -46.45 -44.40
N VAL A 481 -1.18 -45.97 -45.06
CA VAL A 481 -1.08 -44.60 -45.62
C VAL A 481 -1.48 -44.53 -47.11
N ASN A 482 -1.83 -45.64 -47.74
CA ASN A 482 -2.21 -45.67 -49.16
C ASN A 482 -3.55 -44.93 -49.38
N PRO A 483 -3.75 -44.23 -50.52
CA PRO A 483 -5.00 -43.55 -50.83
C PRO A 483 -6.24 -44.45 -50.73
N ARG A 484 -7.37 -43.85 -50.38
CA ARG A 484 -8.65 -44.55 -50.10
C ARG A 484 -9.80 -43.79 -50.74
N VAL A 485 -10.81 -44.50 -51.22
CA VAL A 485 -12.03 -43.88 -51.77
C VAL A 485 -13.26 -44.36 -51.02
N PHE A 486 -14.00 -43.41 -50.47
CA PHE A 486 -15.31 -43.61 -49.87
C PHE A 486 -16.39 -43.05 -50.78
N ASN A 487 -17.61 -43.53 -50.63
CA ASN A 487 -18.77 -42.99 -51.35
C ASN A 487 -19.99 -42.91 -50.44
N PHE A 488 -20.68 -41.77 -50.47
CA PHE A 488 -21.85 -41.50 -49.63
C PHE A 488 -22.96 -40.80 -50.43
N ILE A 489 -24.20 -41.05 -50.07
CA ILE A 489 -25.37 -40.44 -50.73
C ILE A 489 -25.46 -38.95 -50.36
N LYS A 490 -25.66 -38.09 -51.36
CA LYS A 490 -26.01 -36.66 -51.23
C LYS A 490 -27.28 -36.36 -52.04
N GLU A 491 -27.83 -35.16 -51.86
CA GLU A 491 -29.11 -34.73 -52.44
C GLU A 491 -29.21 -34.95 -53.96
N ASN A 492 -28.14 -34.65 -54.70
CA ASN A 492 -28.12 -34.70 -56.18
C ASN A 492 -27.38 -35.93 -56.75
N GLY A 493 -26.94 -36.89 -55.91
CA GLY A 493 -26.16 -38.03 -56.39
C GLY A 493 -25.34 -38.76 -55.32
N MET A 494 -24.31 -39.47 -55.76
CA MET A 494 -23.33 -40.15 -54.92
C MET A 494 -22.05 -39.32 -54.87
N GLU A 495 -21.64 -38.87 -53.69
CA GLU A 495 -20.35 -38.21 -53.49
C GLU A 495 -19.23 -39.24 -53.43
N ILE A 496 -18.25 -39.11 -54.31
CA ILE A 496 -16.99 -39.86 -54.29
C ILE A 496 -15.96 -38.99 -53.56
N SER A 497 -15.51 -39.45 -52.38
CA SER A 497 -14.51 -38.78 -51.56
C SER A 497 -13.20 -39.59 -51.57
N VAL A 498 -12.19 -39.08 -52.27
CA VAL A 498 -10.85 -39.69 -52.32
C VAL A 498 -9.91 -39.01 -51.33
N TRP A 499 -9.30 -39.83 -50.48
CA TRP A 499 -8.38 -39.41 -49.43
C TRP A 499 -6.97 -39.85 -49.77
N PHE A 500 -5.99 -38.95 -49.63
CA PHE A 500 -4.59 -39.19 -49.99
C PHE A 500 -3.63 -38.44 -49.06
N GLN A 501 -2.34 -38.80 -49.14
CA GLN A 501 -1.26 -38.12 -48.43
C GLN A 501 -0.86 -36.84 -49.19
N ASN A 502 -0.82 -35.72 -48.49
CA ASN A 502 -0.50 -34.40 -49.03
C ASN A 502 0.56 -33.70 -48.15
N TYR A 503 1.39 -32.84 -48.74
CA TYR A 503 2.42 -32.11 -48.01
C TYR A 503 1.81 -30.96 -47.19
N ALA A 504 2.11 -30.91 -45.89
CA ALA A 504 1.41 -30.00 -44.96
C ALA A 504 1.54 -28.51 -45.32
N TYR A 505 2.69 -28.09 -45.85
CA TYR A 505 2.95 -26.69 -46.25
C TYR A 505 2.48 -26.36 -47.67
N GLY A 506 1.97 -27.32 -48.46
CA GLY A 506 1.72 -27.17 -49.90
C GLY A 506 0.40 -27.75 -50.38
N THR A 507 -0.60 -27.85 -49.50
CA THR A 507 -1.78 -28.69 -49.71
C THR A 507 -2.61 -28.35 -50.95
N LEU A 508 -2.81 -27.07 -51.24
CA LEU A 508 -3.70 -26.60 -52.30
C LEU A 508 -3.28 -27.07 -53.70
N HIS A 509 -1.98 -27.17 -54.00
CA HIS A 509 -1.51 -27.49 -55.34
C HIS A 509 -1.86 -28.94 -55.73
N LEU A 510 -1.48 -29.91 -54.90
CA LEU A 510 -1.79 -31.34 -55.13
C LEU A 510 -3.30 -31.59 -55.13
N LYS A 511 -4.04 -30.92 -54.23
CA LYS A 511 -5.50 -31.02 -54.16
C LYS A 511 -6.17 -30.53 -55.44
N SER A 512 -5.71 -29.39 -55.98
CA SER A 512 -6.19 -28.84 -57.25
C SER A 512 -5.87 -29.75 -58.44
N LEU A 513 -4.64 -30.29 -58.48
CA LEU A 513 -4.18 -31.19 -59.55
C LEU A 513 -5.01 -32.47 -59.61
N ILE A 514 -5.20 -33.14 -58.46
CA ILE A 514 -6.01 -34.36 -58.36
C ILE A 514 -7.48 -34.08 -58.68
N ALA A 515 -8.04 -32.95 -58.21
CA ALA A 515 -9.41 -32.58 -58.53
C ALA A 515 -9.61 -32.35 -60.04
N GLN A 516 -8.66 -31.68 -60.70
CA GLN A 516 -8.71 -31.45 -62.14
C GLN A 516 -8.67 -32.77 -62.93
N GLU A 517 -7.68 -33.64 -62.70
CA GLU A 517 -7.56 -34.89 -63.48
C GLU A 517 -8.73 -35.86 -63.23
N ILE A 518 -9.31 -35.91 -62.03
CA ILE A 518 -10.51 -36.70 -61.76
C ILE A 518 -11.69 -36.22 -62.63
N ILE A 519 -11.90 -34.91 -62.71
CA ILE A 519 -12.97 -34.32 -63.53
C ILE A 519 -12.70 -34.57 -65.02
N GLU A 520 -11.46 -34.39 -65.49
CA GLU A 520 -11.09 -34.67 -66.89
C GLU A 520 -11.31 -36.15 -67.27
N LYS A 521 -10.93 -37.10 -66.40
CA LYS A 521 -11.17 -38.53 -66.65
C LYS A 521 -12.64 -38.93 -66.53
N TYR A 522 -13.42 -38.30 -65.66
CA TYR A 522 -14.88 -38.54 -65.59
C TYR A 522 -15.58 -38.04 -66.85
N LEU A 523 -15.21 -36.86 -67.37
CA LEU A 523 -15.80 -36.30 -68.60
C LEU A 523 -15.45 -37.09 -69.88
N GLN A 524 -14.44 -37.95 -69.84
CA GLN A 524 -14.08 -38.87 -70.93
C GLN A 524 -14.88 -40.18 -70.91
N ASP A 525 -15.68 -40.43 -69.87
CA ASP A 525 -16.38 -41.71 -69.65
C ASP A 525 -17.90 -41.55 -69.77
N GLU A 526 -18.49 -42.10 -70.84
CA GLU A 526 -19.93 -42.06 -71.12
C GLU A 526 -20.82 -42.63 -69.99
N ASN A 527 -20.23 -43.37 -69.04
CA ASN A 527 -20.94 -43.99 -67.92
C ASN A 527 -20.83 -43.19 -66.61
N ILE A 528 -20.20 -42.01 -66.62
CA ILE A 528 -19.98 -41.19 -65.43
C ILE A 528 -20.44 -39.76 -65.71
N HIS A 529 -21.48 -39.33 -65.00
CA HIS A 529 -22.05 -37.99 -65.13
C HIS A 529 -21.85 -37.24 -63.82
N ILE A 530 -21.24 -36.06 -63.88
CA ILE A 530 -21.05 -35.19 -62.71
C ILE A 530 -22.41 -34.65 -62.28
N ALA A 531 -22.73 -34.76 -60.99
CA ALA A 531 -23.97 -34.26 -60.45
C ALA A 531 -23.96 -32.73 -60.34
N TYR A 532 -24.95 -32.11 -60.96
CA TYR A 532 -25.32 -30.70 -60.77
C TYR A 532 -26.68 -30.64 -60.05
N PRO A 533 -27.07 -29.48 -59.48
CA PRO A 533 -28.39 -29.33 -58.86
C PRO A 533 -29.50 -29.62 -59.87
N ILE A 534 -30.31 -30.65 -59.61
CA ILE A 534 -31.44 -31.04 -60.46
C ILE A 534 -32.76 -30.84 -59.71
N THR A 535 -33.75 -30.25 -60.37
CA THR A 535 -35.11 -30.13 -59.86
C THR A 535 -36.06 -30.85 -60.79
N ARG A 536 -36.53 -32.04 -60.38
CA ARG A 536 -37.53 -32.80 -61.14
C ARG A 536 -38.92 -32.22 -60.86
N ILE A 537 -39.45 -31.43 -61.79
CA ILE A 537 -40.83 -30.97 -61.73
C ILE A 537 -41.73 -32.06 -62.31
N VAL A 538 -42.59 -32.64 -61.47
CA VAL A 538 -43.56 -33.66 -61.87
C VAL A 538 -44.92 -32.99 -62.09
N TYR A 539 -45.35 -32.86 -63.34
CA TYR A 539 -46.55 -32.11 -63.73
C TYR A 539 -47.88 -32.92 -63.64
N GLN A 540 -47.85 -34.19 -63.23
CA GLN A 540 -49.02 -35.08 -63.16
C GLN A 540 -48.92 -36.11 -62.02
N SER A 541 -50.08 -36.60 -61.56
CA SER A 541 -50.22 -37.54 -60.43
C SER A 541 -49.79 -38.99 -60.74
N GLN A 542 -48.60 -39.20 -61.29
CA GLN A 542 -47.94 -40.51 -61.34
C GLN A 542 -46.58 -40.41 -60.65
N ASP A 543 -46.44 -41.11 -59.53
CA ASP A 543 -45.30 -41.00 -58.63
C ASP A 543 -44.00 -41.41 -59.31
N GLY A 544 -42.99 -40.53 -59.22
CA GLY A 544 -41.75 -40.62 -59.99
C GLY A 544 -40.80 -41.77 -59.65
N LEU A 545 -41.25 -42.82 -58.95
CA LEU A 545 -40.47 -43.96 -58.45
C LEU A 545 -41.22 -45.31 -58.59
N SER A 546 -41.71 -45.66 -59.77
CA SER A 546 -41.97 -47.06 -60.14
C SER A 546 -41.96 -47.27 -61.66
N LYS A 547 -41.54 -48.46 -62.12
CA LYS A 547 -41.89 -48.92 -63.49
C LYS A 547 -43.38 -49.24 -63.54
N GLN A 548 -44.02 -49.04 -64.69
CA GLN A 548 -45.44 -49.41 -64.83
C GLN A 548 -45.64 -50.93 -64.61
N PRO A 549 -46.77 -51.35 -63.99
CA PRO A 549 -47.02 -52.77 -63.70
C PRO A 549 -47.03 -53.70 -64.94
N SER A 550 -47.23 -53.14 -66.14
CA SER A 550 -47.16 -53.85 -67.42
C SER A 550 -45.83 -54.57 -67.66
N ASP A 551 -44.72 -54.01 -67.18
CA ASP A 551 -43.38 -54.52 -67.50
C ASP A 551 -42.98 -55.71 -66.62
N LEU A 552 -43.72 -55.98 -65.54
CA LEU A 552 -43.47 -57.11 -64.64
C LEU A 552 -44.19 -58.39 -65.07
N LEU A 553 -45.24 -58.29 -65.88
CA LEU A 553 -46.03 -59.44 -66.32
C LEU A 553 -45.39 -60.20 -67.51
N ASN A 554 -44.53 -59.55 -68.29
CA ASN A 554 -43.89 -60.16 -69.46
C ASN A 554 -42.65 -61.03 -69.15
N SER A 555 -42.19 -61.11 -67.88
CA SER A 555 -41.02 -61.92 -67.52
C SER A 555 -41.35 -63.34 -67.03
N GLN A 556 -42.63 -63.70 -66.85
CA GLN A 556 -43.05 -65.01 -66.33
C GLN A 556 -43.42 -66.07 -67.38
N TYR A 557 -43.29 -65.78 -68.69
CA TYR A 557 -43.72 -66.67 -69.78
C TYR A 557 -42.60 -67.15 -70.71
N HIS A 558 -41.39 -67.44 -70.19
CA HIS A 558 -40.34 -68.13 -70.95
C HIS A 558 -39.47 -69.09 -70.10
N THR A 559 -40.09 -70.10 -69.47
CA THR A 559 -39.41 -71.35 -69.07
C THR A 559 -40.39 -72.53 -68.97
N THR A 560 -40.45 -73.32 -70.04
CA THR A 560 -40.75 -74.77 -70.06
C THR A 560 -39.93 -75.40 -71.17
#